data_AF-R7A1F5-F1
#
_entry.id   AF-R7A1F5-F1
#
_cell.length_a   1.000
_cell.length_b   1.000
_cell.length_c   1.000
_cell.angle_alpha   90.00
_cell.angle_beta   90.00
_cell.angle_gamma   90.00
#
_symmetry.space_group_name_H-M   'P 1'
#
loop_
_entity.id
_entity.type
_entity.pdbx_description
1 polymer ?
#
loop_
_entity_poly.entity_id
_entity_poly.type
_entity_poly.pdbx_seq_one_letter_code
_entity_poly.pdbx_strand_id
1 'polypeptide(L)'
;MHHLAISDHSGNSVVAEYVDQKLVVTKAPVVTNFFLAQGEKQGIGSRQSKKCFSILESFLLENEKTDAAGMRDALQSVSQKAMGEEFEKTVWSIVYDQKNGELHYYFREDYTREYPFTVK
;
A
#
# COMPACT_ATOMS: atom_id res chain seq x y z
N MET A 1 11.74 1.37 -10.64
CA MET A 1 10.40 1.70 -11.18
C MET A 1 9.66 2.46 -10.10
N HIS A 2 9.05 3.59 -10.43
CA HIS A 2 8.18 4.32 -9.52
C HIS A 2 6.81 4.47 -10.18
N HIS A 3 5.76 4.33 -9.38
CA HIS A 3 4.38 4.68 -9.72
C HIS A 3 3.85 5.62 -8.64
N LEU A 4 2.76 6.30 -8.94
CA LEU A 4 2.05 7.14 -7.99
C LEU A 4 0.68 6.53 -7.71
N ALA A 5 0.42 6.16 -6.47
CA ALA A 5 -0.90 5.77 -6.00
C ALA A 5 -1.65 6.99 -5.47
N ILE A 6 -2.91 7.13 -5.84
CA ILE A 6 -3.79 8.22 -5.41
C ILE A 6 -5.10 7.59 -4.97
N SER A 7 -5.60 7.99 -3.79
CA SER A 7 -6.93 7.65 -3.32
C SER A 7 -7.66 8.87 -2.79
N ASP A 8 -8.99 8.83 -2.83
CA ASP A 8 -9.87 9.90 -2.33
C ASP A 8 -10.84 9.42 -1.23
N HIS A 9 -11.45 10.38 -0.54
CA HIS A 9 -12.38 10.12 0.56
C HIS A 9 -13.68 9.45 0.11
N SER A 10 -13.93 9.37 -1.20
CA SER A 10 -15.08 8.67 -1.78
C SER A 10 -14.78 7.19 -2.04
N GLY A 11 -13.56 6.73 -1.73
CA GLY A 11 -13.12 5.34 -1.89
C GLY A 11 -12.58 5.01 -3.28
N ASN A 12 -12.33 6.01 -4.13
CA ASN A 12 -11.65 5.74 -5.40
C ASN A 12 -10.15 5.62 -5.18
N SER A 13 -9.52 4.70 -5.90
CA SER A 13 -8.05 4.52 -5.89
C SER A 13 -7.55 4.22 -7.29
N VAL A 14 -6.47 4.89 -7.69
CA VAL A 14 -5.78 4.71 -8.96
C VAL A 14 -4.27 4.64 -8.78
N VAL A 15 -3.61 3.96 -9.71
CA VAL A 15 -2.16 3.88 -9.82
C VAL A 15 -1.76 4.44 -11.18
N ALA A 16 -0.91 5.45 -11.16
CA ALA A 16 -0.31 6.07 -12.33
C ALA A 16 1.10 5.51 -12.57
N GLU A 17 1.29 4.87 -13.71
CA GLU A 17 2.54 4.23 -14.14
C GLU A 17 3.03 4.82 -15.46
N TYR A 18 4.34 5.02 -15.60
CA TYR A 18 4.94 5.31 -16.89
C TYR A 18 5.42 4.03 -17.56
N VAL A 19 4.72 3.62 -18.63
CA VAL A 19 5.06 2.47 -19.47
C VAL A 19 5.46 3.01 -20.84
N ASP A 20 6.72 2.77 -21.23
CA ASP A 20 7.29 3.24 -22.50
C ASP A 20 7.06 4.73 -22.77
N GLN A 21 7.37 5.54 -21.75
CA GLN A 21 7.24 7.00 -21.74
C GLN A 21 5.79 7.50 -21.87
N LYS A 22 4.80 6.62 -21.69
CA LYS A 22 3.38 6.97 -21.66
C LYS A 22 2.81 6.77 -20.27
N LEU A 23 2.02 7.74 -19.83
CA LEU A 23 1.26 7.65 -18.59
C LEU A 23 0.08 6.67 -18.79
N VAL A 24 0.03 5.62 -17.98
CA VAL A 24 -1.07 4.66 -17.89
C VAL A 24 -1.67 4.78 -16.50
N VAL A 25 -2.99 4.98 -16.42
CA VAL A 25 -3.71 5.08 -15.14
C VAL A 25 -4.60 3.84 -14.99
N THR A 26 -4.38 3.09 -13.93
CA THR A 26 -5.08 1.83 -13.63
C THR A 26 -5.88 1.99 -12.34
N LYS A 27 -7.16 1.63 -12.34
CA LYS A 27 -7.95 1.57 -11.09
C LYS A 27 -7.45 0.40 -10.26
N ALA A 28 -6.92 0.67 -9.08
CA ALA A 28 -6.37 -0.35 -8.19
C ALA A 28 -6.37 0.14 -6.74
N PRO A 29 -6.95 -0.64 -5.79
CA PRO A 29 -6.91 -0.30 -4.36
C PRO A 29 -5.60 -0.71 -3.68
N VAL A 30 -4.79 -1.56 -4.32
CA VAL A 30 -3.50 -2.04 -3.83
C VAL A 30 -2.44 -1.79 -4.89
N VAL A 31 -1.23 -1.41 -4.47
CA VAL A 31 -0.04 -1.41 -5.32
C VAL A 31 1.19 -1.76 -4.50
N THR A 32 2.12 -2.48 -5.12
CA THR A 32 3.47 -2.74 -4.60
C THR A 32 4.47 -2.58 -5.75
N ASN A 33 5.75 -2.89 -5.55
CA ASN A 33 6.84 -2.66 -6.51
C ASN A 33 6.82 -3.58 -7.77
N PHE A 34 5.71 -3.66 -8.50
CA PHE A 34 5.63 -4.27 -9.84
C PHE A 34 4.58 -3.54 -10.69
N PHE A 35 4.63 -3.71 -12.02
CA PHE A 35 3.71 -3.02 -12.93
C PHE A 35 2.30 -3.63 -12.91
N LEU A 36 1.27 -2.80 -12.70
CA LEU A 36 -0.14 -3.20 -12.82
C LEU A 36 -0.71 -2.94 -14.21
N ALA A 37 -0.22 -1.92 -14.91
CA ALA A 37 -0.63 -1.54 -16.25
C ALA A 37 -0.60 -2.74 -17.21
N GLN A 38 -1.72 -2.94 -17.91
CA GLN A 38 -1.86 -3.97 -18.94
C GLN A 38 -0.85 -3.76 -20.07
N GLY A 39 -0.25 -4.85 -20.56
CA GLY A 39 0.71 -4.85 -21.65
C GLY A 39 2.00 -5.58 -21.32
N GLU A 40 3.06 -5.33 -22.11
CA GLU A 40 4.32 -6.09 -22.04
C GLU A 40 5.03 -6.00 -20.69
N LYS A 41 4.86 -4.88 -19.96
CA LYS A 41 5.50 -4.71 -18.65
C LYS A 41 4.70 -5.27 -17.49
N GLN A 42 3.44 -5.67 -17.71
CA GLN A 42 2.56 -6.14 -16.65
C GLN A 42 3.22 -7.26 -15.84
N GLY A 43 3.23 -7.12 -14.52
CA GLY A 43 3.82 -8.12 -13.64
C GLY A 43 5.35 -8.10 -13.56
N ILE A 44 6.07 -7.20 -14.24
CA ILE A 44 7.51 -7.06 -14.04
C ILE A 44 7.78 -6.44 -12.66
N GLY A 45 8.45 -7.19 -11.79
CA GLY A 45 8.81 -6.81 -10.41
C GLY A 45 9.20 -8.04 -9.59
N SER A 46 9.58 -7.85 -8.32
CA SER A 46 10.11 -8.93 -7.48
C SER A 46 9.02 -9.92 -7.04
N ARG A 47 9.41 -11.16 -6.73
CA ARG A 47 8.48 -12.19 -6.22
C ARG A 47 7.87 -11.77 -4.88
N GLN A 48 8.66 -11.15 -4.01
CA GLN A 48 8.19 -10.66 -2.71
C GLN A 48 7.16 -9.54 -2.87
N SER A 49 7.42 -8.59 -3.77
CA SER A 49 6.47 -7.52 -4.10
C SER A 49 5.10 -8.07 -4.53
N LYS A 50 5.09 -9.11 -5.37
CA LYS A 50 3.87 -9.81 -5.77
C LYS A 50 3.19 -10.53 -4.60
N LYS A 51 3.96 -11.13 -3.69
CA LYS A 51 3.44 -11.77 -2.48
C LYS A 51 2.77 -10.74 -1.55
N CYS A 52 3.42 -9.61 -1.29
CA CYS A 52 2.83 -8.53 -0.49
C CYS A 52 1.51 -8.04 -1.11
N PHE A 53 1.48 -7.88 -2.43
CA PHE A 53 0.28 -7.51 -3.15
C PHE A 53 -0.85 -8.51 -2.97
N SER A 54 -0.59 -9.82 -3.17
CA SER A 54 -1.62 -10.84 -2.98
C SER A 54 -2.17 -10.86 -1.55
N ILE A 55 -1.33 -10.66 -0.54
CA ILE A 55 -1.77 -10.60 0.86
C ILE A 55 -2.71 -9.41 1.08
N LEU A 56 -2.33 -8.21 0.61
CA LEU A 56 -3.16 -7.01 0.76
C LEU A 56 -4.44 -7.07 -0.06
N GLU A 57 -4.38 -7.63 -1.28
CA GLU A 57 -5.54 -7.81 -2.15
C GLU A 57 -6.54 -8.78 -1.51
N SER A 58 -6.08 -9.93 -1.01
CA SER A 58 -6.92 -10.87 -0.26
C SER A 58 -7.52 -10.22 0.99
N PHE A 59 -6.72 -9.47 1.76
CA PHE A 59 -7.21 -8.76 2.93
C PHE A 59 -8.36 -7.80 2.59
N LEU A 60 -8.23 -6.98 1.54
CA LEU A 60 -9.28 -6.04 1.14
C LEU A 60 -10.52 -6.74 0.56
N LEU A 61 -10.36 -7.87 -0.13
CA LEU A 61 -11.48 -8.68 -0.61
C LEU A 61 -12.30 -9.27 0.54
N GLU A 62 -11.62 -9.68 1.62
CA GLU A 62 -12.25 -10.26 2.81
C GLU A 62 -12.78 -9.19 3.79
N ASN A 63 -12.20 -7.99 3.75
CA ASN A 63 -12.46 -6.91 4.72
C ASN A 63 -12.80 -5.59 4.01
N GLU A 64 -13.81 -5.60 3.12
CA GLU A 64 -14.25 -4.43 2.32
C GLU A 64 -14.44 -3.15 3.19
N LYS A 65 -14.88 -3.33 4.44
CA LYS A 65 -14.98 -2.27 5.44
C LYS A 65 -14.08 -2.62 6.62
N THR A 66 -12.91 -2.02 6.65
CA THR A 66 -11.98 -2.12 7.77
C THR A 66 -11.71 -0.73 8.36
N ASP A 67 -11.32 -0.68 9.62
CA ASP A 67 -10.96 0.54 10.32
C ASP A 67 -9.44 0.80 10.24
N ALA A 68 -8.98 1.88 10.88
CA ALA A 68 -7.56 2.21 10.89
C ALA A 68 -6.69 1.12 11.54
N ALA A 69 -7.24 0.39 12.53
CA ALA A 69 -6.55 -0.69 13.21
C ALA A 69 -6.37 -1.91 12.28
N GLY A 70 -7.41 -2.32 11.56
CA GLY A 70 -7.31 -3.39 10.58
C GLY A 70 -6.36 -3.04 9.43
N MET A 71 -6.38 -1.79 8.94
CA MET A 71 -5.40 -1.34 7.95
C MET A 71 -3.95 -1.35 8.47
N ARG A 72 -3.73 -0.95 9.73
CA ARG A 72 -2.41 -1.05 10.38
C ARG A 72 -1.93 -2.50 10.40
N ASP A 73 -2.80 -3.43 10.80
CA ASP A 73 -2.44 -4.85 10.90
C ASP A 73 -2.16 -5.46 9.50
N ALA A 74 -2.89 -5.04 8.48
CA ALA A 74 -2.60 -5.37 7.09
C ALA A 74 -1.20 -4.89 6.66
N LEU A 75 -0.84 -3.62 6.95
CA LEU A 75 0.50 -3.09 6.68
C LEU A 75 1.59 -3.84 7.47
N GLN A 76 1.32 -4.19 8.72
CA GLN A 76 2.24 -5.00 9.54
C GLN A 76 2.51 -6.37 8.88
N SER A 77 1.48 -7.02 8.36
CA SER A 77 1.60 -8.35 7.72
C SER A 77 2.51 -8.36 6.50
N VAL A 78 2.71 -7.21 5.85
CA VAL A 78 3.56 -7.05 4.66
C VAL A 78 4.83 -6.22 4.89
N SER A 79 5.10 -5.86 6.15
CA SER A 79 6.35 -5.22 6.54
C SER A 79 7.56 -6.10 6.19
N GLN A 80 8.72 -5.47 6.02
CA GLN A 80 9.94 -6.20 5.61
C GLN A 80 10.33 -7.27 6.63
N LYS A 81 10.17 -6.97 7.93
CA LYS A 81 10.34 -7.95 9.01
C LYS A 81 9.39 -9.14 8.87
N ALA A 82 8.12 -8.91 8.52
CA ALA A 82 7.16 -9.98 8.31
C ALA A 82 7.44 -10.81 7.04
N MET A 83 8.09 -10.20 6.03
CA MET A 83 8.51 -10.87 4.81
C MET A 83 9.83 -11.64 4.94
N GLY A 84 10.57 -11.47 6.03
CA GLY A 84 11.84 -12.13 6.27
C GLY A 84 13.01 -11.54 5.48
N GLU A 85 12.92 -10.27 5.10
CA GLU A 85 13.97 -9.58 4.35
C GLU A 85 15.01 -8.97 5.30
N GLU A 86 16.29 -9.20 5.04
CA GLU A 86 17.39 -8.73 5.91
C GLU A 86 17.99 -7.41 5.44
N PHE A 87 17.92 -7.11 4.13
CA PHE A 87 18.59 -5.95 3.53
C PHE A 87 17.73 -4.69 3.56
N GLU A 88 16.47 -4.80 3.15
CA GLU A 88 15.52 -3.69 3.15
C GLU A 88 14.67 -3.72 4.42
N LYS A 89 14.39 -2.56 5.01
CA LYS A 89 13.56 -2.45 6.22
C LYS A 89 12.41 -1.49 5.99
N THR A 90 11.23 -1.82 6.50
CA THR A 90 10.14 -0.84 6.56
C THR A 90 10.51 0.18 7.64
N VAL A 91 10.79 1.41 7.22
CA VAL A 91 11.22 2.45 8.17
C VAL A 91 10.02 3.11 8.84
N TRP A 92 8.87 3.15 8.17
CA TRP A 92 7.64 3.74 8.68
C TRP A 92 6.42 3.22 7.90
N SER A 93 5.25 3.35 8.51
CA SER A 93 3.94 3.05 7.92
C SER A 93 2.96 4.16 8.29
N ILE A 94 2.01 4.47 7.41
CA ILE A 94 0.97 5.47 7.65
C ILE A 94 -0.38 4.89 7.26
N VAL A 95 -1.36 5.01 8.14
CA VAL A 95 -2.78 4.77 7.82
C VAL A 95 -3.48 6.12 7.77
N TYR A 96 -4.12 6.43 6.64
CA TYR A 96 -4.92 7.64 6.48
C TYR A 96 -6.40 7.31 6.69
N ASP A 97 -6.99 7.83 7.76
CA ASP A 97 -8.45 7.88 7.92
C ASP A 97 -8.97 9.15 7.25
N GLN A 98 -9.28 9.02 5.95
CA GLN A 98 -9.75 10.13 5.13
C GLN A 98 -11.15 10.61 5.50
N LYS A 99 -11.93 9.82 6.26
CA LYS A 99 -13.27 10.20 6.69
C LYS A 99 -13.20 11.20 7.86
N ASN A 100 -12.27 10.96 8.78
CA ASN A 100 -12.10 11.79 9.97
C ASN A 100 -10.98 12.84 9.83
N GLY A 101 -10.20 12.79 8.74
CA GLY A 101 -9.06 13.70 8.53
C GLY A 101 -7.91 13.37 9.48
N GLU A 102 -7.73 12.10 9.83
CA GLU A 102 -6.70 11.63 10.74
C GLU A 102 -5.67 10.79 9.99
N LEU A 103 -4.43 10.83 10.46
CA LEU A 103 -3.39 9.92 9.99
C LEU A 103 -2.65 9.33 11.19
N HIS A 104 -2.38 8.03 11.09
CA HIS A 104 -1.77 7.22 12.13
C HIS A 104 -0.39 6.77 11.63
N TYR A 105 0.66 7.36 12.20
CA TYR A 105 2.04 7.07 11.82
C TYR A 105 2.66 6.05 12.77
N TYR A 106 3.42 5.10 12.21
CA TYR A 106 4.16 4.08 12.95
C TYR A 106 5.62 4.08 12.48
N PHE A 107 6.56 4.01 13.42
CA PHE A 107 7.99 4.09 13.11
C PHE A 107 8.70 2.75 13.34
N ARG A 108 9.59 2.38 12.41
CA ARG A 108 10.48 1.20 12.51
C ARG A 108 9.76 -0.11 12.83
N GLU A 109 8.63 -0.36 12.18
CA GLU A 109 7.82 -1.58 12.35
C GLU A 109 7.31 -1.80 13.79
N ASP A 110 7.33 -0.77 14.64
CA ASP A 110 6.67 -0.78 15.93
C ASP A 110 5.20 -0.32 15.77
N TYR A 111 4.34 -1.28 15.45
CA TYR A 111 2.91 -1.07 15.29
C TYR A 111 2.16 -0.95 16.63
N THR A 112 2.85 -1.12 17.76
CA THR A 112 2.27 -0.93 19.10
C THR A 112 2.35 0.52 19.56
N ARG A 113 3.21 1.32 18.92
CA ARG A 113 3.42 2.73 19.23
C ARG A 113 2.99 3.62 18.06
N GLU A 114 1.83 4.26 18.25
CA GLU A 114 1.25 5.18 17.29
C GLU A 114 1.65 6.65 17.54
N TYR A 115 1.77 7.40 16.45
CA TYR A 115 1.88 8.86 16.44
C TYR A 115 0.74 9.44 15.59
N PRO A 116 -0.38 9.85 16.21
CA PRO A 116 -1.53 10.35 15.47
C PRO A 116 -1.36 11.83 15.10
N PHE A 117 -1.90 12.22 13.94
CA PHE A 117 -2.00 13.61 13.51
C PHE A 117 -3.39 13.88 12.94
N THR A 118 -3.89 15.08 13.17
CA THR A 118 -5.14 15.56 12.55
C THR A 118 -4.78 16.56 11.46
N VAL A 119 -5.33 16.34 10.26
CA VAL A 119 -5.19 17.24 9.12
C VAL A 119 -6.51 18.00 8.99
N LYS A 120 -6.51 19.24 9.47
CA LYS A 120 -7.64 20.17 9.39
C LYS A 120 -7.58 21.02 8.12
#